data_AF-A0A969PZ26-F1
#
_entry.id   AF-A0A969PZ26-F1
#
_cell.length_a   1.000
_cell.length_b   1.000
_cell.length_c   1.000
_cell.angle_alpha   90.00
_cell.angle_beta   90.00
_cell.angle_gamma   90.00
#
_symmetry.space_group_name_H-M   'P 1'
#
loop_
_entity.id
_entity.type
_entity.pdbx_description
1 polymer ?
#
loop_
_entity_poly.entity_id
_entity_poly.type
_entity_poly.pdbx_seq_one_letter_code
_entity_poly.pdbx_strand_id
1 'polypeptide(L)'
;MCGSPIFFRNSQCLSCSRALAYEPGSARMVALEVSGSQHLNAWLIEGDTNGQRYARCGNFKRAAGCNWLVALNSALGNEHDEALCIACSLNRTIPDQSQPENELLWARIEQAKRRLVSQLLGLGLPVQPRKRDPQPDDPMGLAFDFLREWPGQSVTTGHAKRW
;
A
#
# COMPACT_ATOMS: atom_id res chain seq x y z
N MET A 1 -4.07 10.10 21.32
CA MET A 1 -2.60 9.98 21.05
C MET A 1 -1.74 10.14 22.32
N CYS A 2 -0.63 9.40 22.46
CA CYS A 2 0.25 9.38 23.67
C CYS A 2 1.50 10.29 23.59
N GLY A 3 1.68 11.06 22.51
CA GLY A 3 2.78 12.03 22.38
C GLY A 3 4.16 11.47 22.00
N SER A 4 4.33 10.15 21.89
CA SER A 4 5.61 9.56 21.45
C SER A 4 5.87 9.75 19.95
N PRO A 5 7.14 9.85 19.52
CA PRO A 5 7.48 9.91 18.10
C PRO A 5 7.05 8.64 17.37
N ILE A 6 6.48 8.81 16.19
CA ILE A 6 6.05 7.71 15.31
C ILE A 6 6.79 7.82 13.98
N PHE A 7 7.19 6.67 13.44
CA PHE A 7 7.80 6.60 12.11
C PHE A 7 6.77 6.14 11.08
N PHE A 8 7.00 6.54 9.83
CA PHE A 8 6.14 6.23 8.68
C PHE A 8 5.77 4.75 8.52
N ARG A 9 6.63 3.83 8.97
CA ARG A 9 6.44 2.38 8.86
C ARG A 9 5.72 1.74 10.05
N ASN A 10 5.46 2.50 11.13
CA ASN A 10 4.89 1.92 12.33
C ASN A 10 3.44 1.50 12.06
N SER A 11 3.12 0.26 12.41
CA SER A 11 1.75 -0.27 12.45
C SER A 11 1.13 -0.20 13.85
N GLN A 12 1.96 0.13 14.85
CA GLN A 12 1.60 0.26 16.25
C GLN A 12 2.50 1.32 16.92
N CYS A 13 1.97 2.02 17.91
CA CYS A 13 2.75 2.88 18.77
C CYS A 13 3.65 2.04 19.69
N LEU A 14 4.95 2.33 19.74
CA LEU A 14 5.91 1.58 20.57
C LEU A 14 5.83 1.91 22.06
N SER A 15 5.06 2.93 22.46
CA SER A 15 4.88 3.33 23.87
C SER A 15 3.55 2.85 24.45
N CYS A 16 2.44 3.05 23.74
CA CYS A 16 1.09 2.73 24.24
C CYS A 16 0.39 1.59 23.50
N SER A 17 1.05 0.95 22.53
CA SER A 17 0.50 -0.18 21.77
C SER A 17 -0.75 0.13 20.95
N ARG A 18 -1.15 1.40 20.79
CA ARG A 18 -2.27 1.81 19.92
C ARG A 18 -1.96 1.43 18.47
N ALA A 19 -2.95 0.87 17.77
CA ALA A 19 -2.85 0.56 16.35
C ALA A 19 -2.65 1.84 15.52
N LEU A 20 -1.71 1.81 14.58
CA LEU A 20 -1.40 2.90 13.67
C LEU A 20 -1.52 2.46 12.20
N ALA A 21 -1.83 3.41 11.33
CA ALA A 21 -1.79 3.23 9.88
C ALA A 21 -1.51 4.55 9.17
N TYR A 22 -1.12 4.47 7.90
CA TYR A 22 -1.05 5.62 7.01
C TYR A 22 -2.38 5.77 6.25
N GLU A 23 -2.99 6.94 6.32
CA GLU A 23 -4.20 7.28 5.58
C GLU A 23 -3.80 8.11 4.33
N PRO A 24 -3.99 7.58 3.10
CA PRO A 24 -3.48 8.24 1.90
C PRO A 24 -4.14 9.57 1.55
N GLY A 25 -5.42 9.77 1.86
CA GLY A 25 -6.16 10.99 1.50
C GLY A 25 -5.68 12.24 2.25
N SER A 26 -5.29 12.09 3.51
CA SER A 26 -4.73 13.12 4.38
C SER A 26 -3.20 13.10 4.44
N ALA A 27 -2.58 12.09 3.84
CA ALA A 27 -1.14 11.86 3.82
C ALA A 27 -0.49 11.79 5.23
N ARG A 28 -1.19 11.18 6.20
CA ARG A 28 -0.77 11.17 7.61
C ARG A 28 -0.74 9.78 8.22
N MET A 29 0.12 9.63 9.23
CA MET A 29 0.02 8.53 10.18
C MET A 29 -1.10 8.84 11.17
N VAL A 30 -2.03 7.92 11.32
CA VAL A 30 -3.23 8.05 12.15
C VAL A 30 -3.30 6.91 13.18
N ALA A 31 -3.92 7.20 14.32
CA ALA A 31 -4.28 6.20 15.31
C ALA A 31 -5.64 5.59 14.95
N LEU A 32 -5.79 4.28 15.17
CA LEU A 32 -6.98 3.54 14.81
C LEU A 32 -7.78 3.11 16.04
N GLU A 33 -9.10 3.07 15.85
CA GLU A 33 -10.07 2.49 16.76
C GLU A 33 -10.85 1.39 16.04
N VAL A 34 -11.26 0.36 16.78
CA VAL A 34 -12.07 -0.71 16.20
C VAL A 34 -13.47 -0.14 15.93
N SER A 35 -13.95 -0.27 14.70
CA SER A 35 -15.36 0.01 14.39
C SER A 35 -16.17 -1.08 15.09
N GLY A 36 -16.97 -0.75 16.11
CA GLY A 36 -17.77 -1.69 16.90
C GLY A 36 -18.81 -2.54 16.13
N SER A 37 -18.72 -2.58 14.80
CA SER A 37 -19.49 -3.39 13.87
C SER A 37 -18.93 -4.81 13.73
N GLN A 38 -19.81 -5.78 13.43
CA GLN A 38 -19.51 -7.21 13.25
C GLN A 38 -18.54 -7.55 12.09
N HIS A 39 -18.09 -6.57 11.30
CA HIS A 39 -17.08 -6.78 10.26
C HIS A 39 -15.68 -6.79 10.89
N LEU A 40 -15.07 -7.97 10.96
CA LEU A 40 -13.79 -8.26 11.63
C LEU A 40 -12.55 -7.48 11.13
N ASN A 41 -12.69 -6.52 10.21
CA ASN A 41 -11.57 -5.75 9.66
C ASN A 41 -11.89 -4.25 9.43
N ALA A 42 -12.97 -3.73 10.03
CA ALA A 42 -13.32 -2.31 9.91
C ALA A 42 -12.69 -1.46 11.03
N TRP A 43 -11.98 -0.41 10.63
CA TRP A 43 -11.31 0.54 11.50
C TRP A 43 -11.88 1.94 11.32
N LEU A 44 -11.90 2.70 12.40
CA LEU A 44 -12.12 4.14 12.41
C LEU A 44 -10.79 4.84 12.72
N ILE A 45 -10.69 6.09 12.30
CA ILE A 45 -9.59 6.95 12.70
C ILE A 45 -9.96 7.62 14.03
N GLU A 46 -9.08 7.53 15.02
CA GLU A 46 -9.27 8.16 16.33
C GLU A 46 -9.55 9.67 16.14
N GLY A 47 -10.69 10.13 16.63
CA GLY A 47 -11.10 11.53 16.55
C GLY A 47 -11.74 11.96 15.22
N ASP A 48 -11.90 11.05 14.25
CA ASP A 48 -12.66 11.34 13.03
C ASP A 48 -14.18 11.17 13.28
N THR A 49 -14.94 12.24 13.06
CA THR A 49 -16.40 12.27 13.26
C THR A 49 -17.18 11.97 11.98
N ASN A 50 -16.51 11.79 10.84
CA ASN A 50 -17.17 11.57 9.54
C ASN A 50 -17.77 10.16 9.40
N GLY A 51 -17.47 9.25 10.33
CA GLY A 51 -17.94 7.86 10.28
C GLY A 51 -17.36 7.04 9.13
N GLN A 52 -16.32 7.55 8.45
CA GLN A 52 -15.64 6.83 7.38
C GLN A 52 -14.95 5.59 7.96
N ARG A 53 -15.26 4.43 7.36
CA ARG A 53 -14.65 3.16 7.75
C ARG A 53 -13.54 2.78 6.79
N TYR A 54 -12.50 2.20 7.36
CA TYR A 54 -11.31 1.78 6.64
C TYR A 54 -11.00 0.30 6.88
N ALA A 55 -10.38 -0.34 5.90
CA ALA A 55 -9.66 -1.59 6.08
C ALA A 55 -8.16 -1.33 6.06
N ARG A 56 -7.38 -2.23 6.65
CA ARG A 56 -5.94 -2.30 6.34
C ARG A 56 -5.77 -2.92 4.96
N CYS A 57 -4.73 -2.49 4.24
CA CYS A 57 -4.34 -3.08 2.97
C CYS A 57 -4.16 -4.61 3.07
N GLY A 58 -4.56 -5.37 2.05
CA GLY A 58 -4.37 -6.83 2.00
C GLY A 58 -2.91 -7.31 2.06
N ASN A 59 -1.96 -6.40 1.87
CA ASN A 59 -0.53 -6.66 2.09
C ASN A 59 -0.06 -6.36 3.51
N PHE A 60 -0.96 -6.10 4.48
CA PHE A 60 -0.62 -5.80 5.86
C PHE A 60 -0.01 -7.00 6.60
N LYS A 61 -0.65 -8.18 6.49
CA LYS A 61 -0.18 -9.42 7.14
C LYS A 61 0.82 -10.22 6.29
N ARG A 62 1.08 -9.77 5.06
CA ARG A 62 2.06 -10.38 4.15
C ARG A 62 3.45 -9.79 4.40
N ALA A 63 4.48 -10.40 3.78
CA ALA A 63 5.87 -9.95 3.91
C ALA A 63 6.09 -8.46 3.60
N ALA A 64 5.31 -7.86 2.69
CA ALA A 64 5.34 -6.43 2.40
C ALA A 64 5.08 -5.51 3.61
N GLY A 65 4.41 -6.01 4.66
CA GLY A 65 4.15 -5.28 5.91
C GLY A 65 3.48 -3.93 5.69
N CYS A 66 2.52 -3.84 4.77
CA CYS A 66 1.92 -2.57 4.37
C CYS A 66 1.02 -2.00 5.47
N ASN A 67 1.34 -0.82 6.01
CA ASN A 67 0.55 -0.17 7.06
C ASN A 67 -0.48 0.86 6.52
N TRP A 68 -0.82 0.83 5.23
CA TRP A 68 -1.73 1.83 4.63
C TRP A 68 -3.20 1.39 4.74
N LEU A 69 -4.10 2.37 4.84
CA LEU A 69 -5.54 2.18 4.85
C LEU A 69 -6.15 2.13 3.44
N VAL A 70 -7.32 1.51 3.35
CA VAL A 70 -8.22 1.50 2.20
C VAL A 70 -9.60 1.94 2.70
N ALA A 71 -10.20 2.95 2.08
CA ALA A 71 -11.55 3.37 2.45
C ALA A 71 -12.56 2.32 1.96
N LEU A 72 -13.48 1.87 2.83
CA LEU A 72 -14.39 0.75 2.53
C LEU A 72 -15.48 1.08 1.49
N ASN A 73 -15.79 2.36 1.29
CA ASN A 73 -16.66 2.83 0.20
C ASN A 73 -15.96 2.83 -1.17
N SER A 74 -14.62 2.79 -1.18
CA SER A 74 -13.80 2.78 -2.39
C SER A 74 -13.08 1.45 -2.58
N ALA A 75 -13.51 0.38 -1.91
CA ALA A 75 -12.88 -0.92 -2.01
C ALA A 75 -13.05 -1.47 -3.43
N LEU A 76 -12.06 -1.20 -4.29
CA LEU A 76 -11.87 -1.79 -5.60
C LEU A 76 -11.36 -3.22 -5.38
N GLY A 77 -12.25 -4.12 -4.97
CA GLY A 77 -11.93 -5.52 -4.73
C GLY A 77 -13.14 -6.38 -5.04
N ASN A 78 -12.90 -7.47 -5.76
CA ASN A 78 -13.86 -8.56 -5.89
C ASN A 78 -14.10 -9.12 -4.48
N GLU A 79 -15.30 -9.61 -4.15
CA GLU A 79 -15.65 -10.12 -2.81
C GLU A 79 -14.70 -11.22 -2.26
N HIS A 80 -13.82 -11.76 -3.11
CA HIS A 80 -12.83 -12.78 -2.78
C HIS A 80 -11.39 -12.29 -2.53
N ASP A 81 -11.02 -11.05 -2.88
CA ASP A 81 -9.66 -10.53 -2.70
C ASP A 81 -9.59 -9.40 -1.66
N GLU A 82 -8.62 -9.48 -0.74
CA GLU A 82 -8.36 -8.42 0.24
C GLU A 82 -8.02 -7.10 -0.47
N ALA A 83 -8.73 -6.02 -0.14
CA ALA A 83 -8.55 -4.73 -0.80
C ALA A 83 -7.10 -4.19 -0.67
N LEU A 84 -6.51 -3.79 -1.79
CA LEU A 84 -5.17 -3.20 -1.82
C LEU A 84 -5.23 -1.67 -1.72
N CYS A 85 -4.30 -1.07 -0.98
CA CYS A 85 -4.15 0.38 -0.96
C CYS A 85 -3.61 0.90 -2.29
N ILE A 86 -3.74 2.21 -2.51
CA ILE A 86 -3.31 2.88 -3.74
C ILE A 86 -1.86 2.54 -4.12
N ALA A 87 -0.92 2.50 -3.17
CA ALA A 87 0.47 2.14 -3.47
C ALA A 87 0.66 0.66 -3.84
N CYS A 88 0.02 -0.27 -3.13
CA CYS A 88 0.13 -1.71 -3.43
C CYS A 88 -0.60 -2.09 -4.73
N SER A 89 -1.67 -1.38 -5.07
CA SER A 89 -2.41 -1.59 -6.32
C SER A 89 -1.61 -1.24 -7.59
N LEU A 90 -0.51 -0.48 -7.47
CA LEU A 90 0.39 -0.18 -8.60
C LEU A 90 1.26 -1.38 -8.99
N ASN A 91 1.30 -2.46 -8.21
CA ASN A 91 2.07 -3.64 -8.59
C ASN A 91 1.36 -4.40 -9.69
N ARG A 92 2.02 -4.51 -10.83
CA ARG A 92 1.61 -5.45 -11.88
C ARG A 92 2.24 -6.82 -11.66
N THR A 93 3.48 -6.85 -11.17
CA THR A 93 4.21 -8.09 -10.88
C THR A 93 4.90 -7.99 -9.53
N ILE A 94 4.69 -9.00 -8.69
CA ILE A 94 5.45 -9.24 -7.46
C ILE A 94 6.19 -10.57 -7.59
N PRO A 95 7.34 -10.75 -6.94
CA PRO A 95 8.08 -11.99 -7.00
C PRO A 95 7.31 -13.13 -6.30
N ASP A 96 7.61 -14.37 -6.66
CA ASP A 96 7.04 -15.56 -6.02
C ASP A 96 7.37 -15.60 -4.52
N GLN A 97 6.33 -15.51 -3.68
CA GLN A 97 6.45 -15.44 -2.23
C GLN A 97 6.66 -16.82 -1.57
N SER A 98 6.66 -17.92 -2.34
CA SER A 98 7.07 -19.23 -1.81
C SER A 98 8.55 -19.29 -1.44
N GLN A 99 9.35 -18.33 -1.92
CA GLN A 99 10.78 -18.23 -1.69
C GLN A 99 11.07 -17.18 -0.59
N PRO A 100 11.63 -17.57 0.57
CA PRO A 100 11.81 -16.65 1.71
C PRO A 100 12.65 -15.41 1.41
N GLU A 101 13.62 -15.51 0.48
CA GLU A 101 14.41 -14.35 0.06
C GLU A 101 13.56 -13.30 -0.66
N ASN A 102 12.57 -13.73 -1.46
CA ASN A 102 11.67 -12.82 -2.16
C ASN A 102 10.78 -12.04 -1.20
N GLU A 103 10.40 -12.64 -0.08
CA GLU A 103 9.64 -11.95 0.97
C GLU A 103 10.43 -10.76 1.52
N LEU A 104 11.70 -10.96 1.87
CA LEU A 104 12.58 -9.91 2.39
C LEU A 104 12.83 -8.80 1.37
N LEU A 105 13.13 -9.18 0.12
CA LEU A 105 13.37 -8.23 -0.97
C LEU A 105 12.10 -7.44 -1.31
N TRP A 106 10.96 -8.12 -1.37
CA TRP A 106 9.67 -7.49 -1.62
C TRP A 106 9.33 -6.48 -0.52
N ALA A 107 9.53 -6.82 0.75
CA ALA A 107 9.32 -5.90 1.87
C ALA A 107 10.14 -4.61 1.74
N ARG A 108 11.42 -4.73 1.37
CA ARG A 108 12.34 -3.60 1.20
C ARG A 108 11.92 -2.69 0.05
N ILE A 109 11.67 -3.26 -1.14
CA ILE A 109 11.30 -2.46 -2.31
C ILE A 109 9.92 -1.82 -2.17
N GLU A 110 8.98 -2.52 -1.53
CA GLU A 110 7.68 -1.97 -1.18
C GLU A 110 7.77 -0.77 -0.24
N GLN A 111 8.66 -0.81 0.76
CA GLN A 111 8.89 0.32 1.63
C GLN A 111 9.42 1.55 0.86
N ALA A 112 10.36 1.35 -0.07
CA ALA A 112 10.86 2.42 -0.92
C ALA A 112 9.77 2.99 -1.84
N LYS A 113 9.00 2.12 -2.51
CA LYS A 113 7.87 2.52 -3.36
C LYS A 113 6.82 3.31 -2.58
N ARG A 114 6.44 2.89 -1.37
CA ARG A 114 5.46 3.63 -0.55
C ARG A 114 5.93 5.04 -0.19
N ARG A 115 7.23 5.24 0.06
CA ARG A 115 7.79 6.58 0.27
C ARG A 115 7.71 7.45 -0.99
N LEU A 116 7.94 6.87 -2.17
CA LEU A 116 7.75 7.58 -3.44
C LEU A 116 6.28 7.96 -3.62
N VAL A 117 5.37 7.00 -3.46
CA VAL A 117 3.93 7.23 -3.64
C VAL A 117 3.40 8.27 -2.66
N SER A 118 3.82 8.25 -1.39
CA SER A 118 3.41 9.28 -0.43
C SER A 118 3.88 10.68 -0.82
N GLN A 119 5.07 10.80 -1.42
CA GLN A 119 5.56 12.09 -1.93
C GLN A 119 4.75 12.57 -3.13
N LEU A 120 4.45 11.68 -4.08
CA LEU A 120 3.60 12.03 -5.24
C LEU A 120 2.22 12.51 -4.79
N LEU A 121 1.60 11.81 -3.83
CA LEU A 121 0.31 12.19 -3.24
C LEU A 121 0.41 13.55 -2.53
N GLY A 122 1.46 13.76 -1.73
CA GLY A 122 1.70 15.04 -1.05
C GLY A 122 1.93 16.22 -2.00
N LEU A 123 2.43 15.96 -3.21
CA LEU A 123 2.59 16.95 -4.29
C LEU A 123 1.31 17.14 -5.11
N GLY A 124 0.24 16.41 -4.83
CA GLY A 124 -1.00 16.44 -5.62
C GLY A 124 -0.85 15.86 -7.03
N LEU A 125 0.19 15.06 -7.27
CA LEU A 125 0.38 14.40 -8.56
C LEU A 125 -0.55 13.19 -8.70
N PRO A 126 -1.08 12.93 -9.91
CA PRO A 126 -1.99 11.81 -10.13
C PRO A 126 -1.26 10.49 -9.91
N VAL A 127 -1.79 9.67 -8.99
CA VAL A 127 -1.33 8.31 -8.74
C VAL A 127 -2.50 7.37 -8.97
N GLN A 128 -2.44 6.63 -10.06
CA GLN A 128 -3.46 5.62 -10.36
C GLN A 128 -2.80 4.39 -11.01
N PRO A 129 -3.30 3.17 -10.76
CA PRO A 129 -2.81 1.98 -11.42
C PRO A 129 -2.93 2.09 -12.94
N ARG A 130 -1.94 1.59 -13.66
CA ARG A 130 -2.05 1.43 -15.11
C ARG A 130 -3.10 0.37 -15.42
N LYS A 131 -4.10 0.75 -16.22
CA LYS A 131 -5.11 -0.19 -16.76
C LYS A 131 -4.42 -1.22 -17.67
N ARG A 132 -4.93 -2.45 -17.68
CA ARG A 132 -4.44 -3.51 -18.57
C ARG A 132 -4.71 -3.17 -20.03
N ASP A 133 -5.94 -2.72 -20.30
CA ASP A 133 -6.43 -2.32 -21.62
C ASP A 133 -6.93 -0.87 -21.55
N PRO A 134 -6.04 0.15 -21.60
CA PRO A 134 -6.45 1.55 -21.54
C PRO A 134 -7.14 1.98 -22.84
N GLN A 135 -8.23 2.74 -22.71
CA GLN A 135 -8.86 3.44 -23.82
C GLN A 135 -8.01 4.67 -24.22
N PRO A 136 -8.16 5.22 -25.44
CA PRO A 136 -7.32 6.33 -25.93
C PRO A 136 -7.31 7.58 -25.03
N ASP A 137 -8.41 7.80 -24.32
CA ASP A 137 -8.71 8.90 -23.41
C ASP A 137 -8.43 8.56 -21.94
N ASP A 138 -7.99 7.33 -21.65
CA ASP A 138 -7.59 6.96 -20.30
C ASP A 138 -6.28 7.63 -19.89
N PRO A 139 -6.21 8.25 -18.69
CA PRO A 139 -4.97 8.84 -18.23
C PRO A 139 -3.90 7.76 -18.03
N MET A 140 -2.67 8.04 -18.46
CA MET A 140 -1.55 7.12 -18.32
C MET A 140 -1.28 6.84 -16.84
N GLY A 141 -1.54 5.60 -16.40
CA GLY A 141 -1.32 5.17 -15.03
C GLY A 141 0.09 4.67 -14.76
N LEU A 142 0.39 4.46 -13.48
CA LEU A 142 1.66 3.93 -12.98
C LEU A 142 1.59 2.41 -12.77
N ALA A 143 2.68 1.73 -13.08
CA ALA A 143 2.84 0.31 -12.80
C ALA A 143 4.27 0.01 -12.34
N PHE A 144 4.40 -0.92 -11.39
CA PHE A 144 5.66 -1.44 -10.91
C PHE A 144 5.74 -2.95 -11.18
N ASP A 145 6.86 -3.36 -11.75
CA ASP A 145 7.21 -4.77 -11.94
C ASP A 145 8.44 -5.07 -11.09
N PHE A 146 8.24 -5.82 -10.01
CA PHE A 146 9.32 -6.30 -9.16
C PHE A 146 9.78 -7.65 -9.68
N LEU A 147 10.74 -7.60 -10.60
CA LEU A 147 11.29 -8.75 -11.29
C LEU A 147 12.50 -9.29 -10.54
N ARG A 148 12.66 -10.61 -10.55
CA ARG A 148 13.86 -11.31 -10.08
C ARG A 148 14.42 -12.12 -11.24
N GLU A 149 15.73 -12.16 -11.35
CA GLU A 149 16.41 -13.03 -12.31
C GLU A 149 16.11 -14.50 -11.99
N TRP A 150 15.87 -15.25 -13.06
CA TRP A 150 15.66 -16.70 -13.03
C TRP A 150 16.62 -17.33 -14.03
N PRO A 151 17.13 -18.56 -13.80
CA PRO A 151 17.92 -19.25 -14.82
C PRO A 151 17.18 -19.29 -16.17
N GLY A 152 17.74 -18.61 -17.19
CA GLY A 152 17.13 -18.48 -18.52
C GLY A 152 16.32 -17.19 -18.77
N GLN A 153 16.14 -16.34 -17.77
CA GLN A 153 15.43 -15.06 -17.91
C GLN A 153 16.21 -13.94 -17.22
N SER A 154 16.97 -13.17 -18.00
CA SER A 154 17.68 -11.99 -17.51
C SER A 154 16.70 -10.83 -17.33
N VAL A 155 16.81 -10.15 -16.19
CA VAL A 155 15.97 -8.99 -15.89
C VAL A 155 16.73 -7.75 -16.33
N THR A 156 16.20 -7.04 -17.33
CA THR A 156 16.71 -5.74 -17.72
C THR A 156 15.81 -4.65 -17.17
N THR A 157 16.33 -3.78 -16.32
CA THR A 157 15.64 -2.51 -16.02
C THR A 157 15.84 -1.58 -17.22
N GLY A 158 14.80 -0.85 -17.65
CA GLY A 158 14.75 -0.11 -18.93
C GLY A 158 15.81 0.99 -19.17
N HIS A 159 16.85 1.08 -18.34
CA HIS A 159 18.02 1.95 -18.53
C HIS A 159 19.13 1.33 -19.42
N ALA A 160 19.02 0.05 -19.82
CA ALA A 160 20.08 -0.63 -20.58
C ALA A 160 20.03 -0.46 -22.12
N LYS A 161 19.28 0.51 -22.65
CA LYS A 161 19.40 0.90 -24.07
C LYS A 161 19.90 2.34 -24.17
N ARG A 162 21.23 2.49 -24.16
CA ARG A 162 21.89 3.67 -24.73
C ARG A 162 22.08 3.42 -26.24
N TRP A 163 21.68 4.41 -27.01
CA TRP A 163 21.66 4.55 -28.46
C TRP A 163 23.02 4.29 -29.10
#